data_AF-A0A7W1Q1N6-F1
#
_entry.id   AF-A0A7W1Q1N6-F1
#
_cell.length_a   1.000
_cell.length_b   1.000
_cell.length_c   1.000
_cell.angle_alpha   90.00
_cell.angle_beta   90.00
_cell.angle_gamma   90.00
#
_symmetry.space_group_name_H-M   'P 1'
#
loop_
_entity.id
_entity.type
_entity.pdbx_description
1 polymer ?
#
loop_
_entity_poly.entity_id
_entity_poly.type
_entity_poly.pdbx_seq_one_letter_code
_entity_poly.pdbx_strand_id
1 'polypeptide(L)' 'ALPNPDPFVALFAESAARMLVTVDDAQLDALVERAAAAGVPATKIGRTSGDALVVTTVPALPIGELRAAWESTLPALFG' A
#
# COMPACT_ATOMS: atom_id res chain seq x y z
N ALA A 1 11.11 0.34 8.50
CA ALA A 1 10.84 1.70 7.96
C ALA A 1 10.69 1.59 6.45
N LEU A 2 9.91 2.47 5.82
CA LEU A 2 9.84 2.48 4.35
C LEU A 2 11.25 2.71 3.78
N PRO A 3 11.59 2.10 2.63
CA PRO A 3 12.93 2.18 2.06
C PRO A 3 13.33 3.60 1.62
N ASN A 4 12.39 4.55 1.55
CA ASN A 4 12.65 5.96 1.28
C ASN A 4 12.09 6.85 2.42
N PRO A 5 12.91 7.72 3.04
CA PRO A 5 12.44 8.65 4.07
C PRO A 5 11.61 9.82 3.54
N ASP A 6 11.64 10.10 2.22
CA ASP A 6 10.81 11.13 1.59
C ASP A 6 9.36 10.62 1.41
N PRO A 7 8.35 11.26 2.03
CA PRO A 7 6.95 10.81 1.94
C PRO A 7 6.36 10.84 0.53
N PHE A 8 6.77 11.82 -0.31
CA PHE A 8 6.28 11.93 -1.67
C PHE A 8 6.80 10.77 -2.53
N VAL A 9 8.10 10.51 -2.47
CA VAL A 9 8.69 9.39 -3.22
C VAL A 9 8.19 8.05 -2.68
N ALA A 10 8.03 7.90 -1.37
CA ALA A 10 7.52 6.67 -0.77
C ALA A 10 6.08 6.33 -1.21
N LEU A 11 5.22 7.34 -1.41
CA LEU A 11 3.81 7.16 -1.76
C LEU A 11 3.54 7.11 -3.27
N PHE A 12 4.29 7.86 -4.08
CA PHE A 12 3.96 8.06 -5.49
C PHE A 12 4.99 7.51 -6.47
N ALA A 13 6.14 6.98 -6.02
CA ALA A 13 7.10 6.37 -6.94
C ALA A 13 6.50 5.15 -7.66
N GLU A 14 6.77 5.02 -8.96
CA GLU A 14 6.39 3.87 -9.80
C GLU A 14 7.58 2.92 -10.01
N SER A 15 8.42 2.72 -8.99
CA SER A 15 9.56 1.80 -9.10
C SER A 15 9.08 0.37 -9.41
N ALA A 16 9.73 -0.26 -10.39
CA ALA A 16 9.44 -1.61 -10.85
C ALA A 16 9.83 -2.68 -9.81
N ALA A 17 9.36 -3.91 -10.03
CA ALA A 17 9.68 -5.10 -9.23
C ALA A 17 9.31 -4.98 -7.73
N ARG A 18 8.20 -4.30 -7.43
CA ARG A 18 7.62 -4.24 -6.08
C ARG A 18 6.27 -4.95 -6.04
N MET A 19 5.95 -5.55 -4.89
CA MET A 19 4.69 -6.23 -4.63
C MET A 19 4.15 -5.83 -3.26
N LEU A 20 2.83 -5.70 -3.15
CA LEU A 20 2.13 -5.60 -1.87
C LEU A 20 1.40 -6.92 -1.61
N VAL A 21 1.60 -7.47 -0.42
CA VAL A 21 0.96 -8.73 0.01
C VAL A 21 0.32 -8.56 1.37
N THR A 22 -0.81 -9.24 1.56
CA THR A 22 -1.49 -9.36 2.85
C THR A 22 -1.46 -10.82 3.29
N VAL A 23 -1.15 -11.05 4.55
CA VAL A 23 -1.17 -12.38 5.19
C VAL A 23 -1.85 -12.27 6.54
N ASP A 24 -2.36 -13.40 7.04
CA ASP A 24 -2.73 -13.50 8.45
C ASP A 24 -1.52 -13.19 9.34
N ASP A 25 -1.76 -12.56 10.49
CA ASP A 25 -0.67 -12.18 11.40
C ASP A 25 0.19 -13.38 11.81
N ALA A 26 -0.41 -14.56 11.95
CA ALA A 26 0.27 -15.81 12.27
C ALA A 26 1.23 -16.31 11.17
N GLN A 27 1.13 -15.76 9.95
CA GLN A 27 1.96 -16.12 8.80
C GLN A 27 3.01 -15.07 8.45
N LEU A 28 3.03 -13.93 9.17
CA LEU A 28 3.93 -12.81 8.88
C LEU A 28 5.40 -13.24 8.94
N ASP A 29 5.81 -13.91 10.01
CA ASP A 29 7.21 -14.30 10.21
C ASP A 29 7.65 -15.31 9.13
N ALA A 30 6.81 -16.30 8.83
CA ALA A 30 7.06 -17.27 7.77
C ALA A 30 7.19 -16.61 6.39
N LEU A 31 6.39 -15.58 6.09
CA LEU A 31 6.52 -14.82 4.85
C LEU A 31 7.87 -14.06 4.79
N VAL A 32 8.25 -13.39 5.88
CA VAL A 32 9.50 -12.61 5.96
C VAL A 32 10.72 -13.53 5.83
N GLU A 33 10.71 -14.68 6.49
CA GLU A 33 11.76 -15.70 6.37
C GLU A 33 11.90 -16.22 4.94
N ARG A 34 10.77 -16.53 4.28
CA ARG A 34 10.78 -16.98 2.87
C ARG A 34 11.30 -15.90 1.93
N ALA A 35 10.92 -14.64 2.12
CA ALA A 35 11.40 -13.53 1.33
C ALA A 35 12.93 -13.35 1.50
N ALA A 36 13.41 -13.41 2.75
CA ALA A 36 14.84 -13.34 3.06
C ALA A 36 15.63 -14.50 2.42
N ALA A 37 15.12 -15.74 2.52
CA ALA A 37 15.73 -16.91 1.90
C ALA A 37 15.79 -16.80 0.36
N ALA A 38 14.85 -16.09 -0.25
CA ALA A 38 14.82 -15.80 -1.68
C ALA A 38 15.65 -14.56 -2.09
N GLY A 39 16.29 -13.87 -1.13
CA GLY A 39 17.03 -12.62 -1.39
C GLY A 39 16.12 -11.43 -1.74
N VAL A 40 14.84 -11.48 -1.38
CA VAL A 40 13.85 -10.43 -1.65
C VAL A 40 13.68 -9.56 -0.40
N PRO A 41 14.04 -8.26 -0.44
CA PRO A 41 13.77 -7.36 0.67
C PRO A 41 12.28 -7.22 0.93
N ALA A 42 11.87 -7.41 2.19
CA ALA A 42 10.49 -7.27 2.63
C ALA A 42 10.40 -6.28 3.80
N THR A 43 9.28 -5.57 3.91
CA THR A 43 9.02 -4.64 5.01
C THR A 43 7.54 -4.69 5.36
N LYS A 44 7.22 -4.90 6.64
CA LYS A 44 5.85 -4.71 7.14
C LYS A 44 5.51 -3.22 7.12
N ILE A 45 4.46 -2.85 6.38
CA ILE A 45 4.03 -1.45 6.23
C ILE A 45 2.73 -1.10 6.95
N GLY A 46 1.98 -2.10 7.44
CA GLY A 46 0.70 -1.85 8.12
C GLY A 46 -0.14 -3.10 8.34
N ARG A 47 -1.46 -2.89 8.49
CA ARG A 47 -2.50 -3.92 8.60
C ARG A 47 -3.75 -3.44 7.84
N THR A 48 -4.53 -4.37 7.29
CA THR A 48 -5.84 -4.09 6.69
C THR A 48 -6.94 -4.06 7.76
N SER A 49 -7.79 -3.03 7.73
CA SER A 49 -8.96 -2.90 8.62
C SER A 49 -9.84 -1.73 8.18
N GLY A 50 -11.10 -1.71 8.63
CA GLY A 50 -11.97 -0.53 8.53
C GLY A 50 -12.32 -0.13 7.09
N ASP A 51 -12.73 1.13 6.93
CA ASP A 51 -13.26 1.73 5.70
C ASP A 51 -12.49 2.99 5.27
N ALA A 52 -11.28 3.20 5.80
CA ALA A 52 -10.39 4.31 5.46
C ALA A 52 -8.95 3.84 5.22
N LEU A 53 -8.26 4.47 4.27
CA LEU A 53 -6.82 4.40 4.11
C LEU A 53 -6.15 5.38 5.08
N VAL A 54 -5.29 4.87 5.94
CA VAL A 54 -4.55 5.67 6.92
C VAL A 54 -3.06 5.58 6.63
N VAL A 55 -2.44 6.73 6.37
CA VAL A 55 -0.99 6.89 6.28
C VAL A 55 -0.59 7.93 7.31
N THR A 56 0.39 7.63 8.17
CA THR A 56 0.73 8.44 9.35
C THR A 56 0.92 9.94 9.08
N THR A 57 1.37 10.30 7.87
CA THR A 57 1.69 11.68 7.48
C THR A 57 0.56 12.41 6.74
N VAL A 58 -0.59 11.78 6.51
CA VAL A 58 -1.73 12.37 5.79
C VAL A 58 -3.04 12.16 6.56
N PRO A 59 -4.06 13.01 6.38
CA PRO A 59 -5.39 12.75 6.91
C PRO A 59 -5.93 11.39 6.45
N ALA A 60 -6.75 10.74 7.29
CA ALA A 60 -7.40 9.50 6.89
C ALA A 60 -8.31 9.72 5.68
N LEU A 61 -8.21 8.84 4.69
CA LEU A 61 -8.92 8.94 3.41
C LEU A 61 -10.01 7.86 3.37
N PRO A 62 -11.30 8.21 3.37
CA PRO A 62 -12.37 7.23 3.24
C PRO A 62 -12.25 6.44 1.93
N ILE A 63 -12.36 5.11 2.00
CA ILE A 63 -12.28 4.24 0.80
C ILE A 63 -13.39 4.57 -0.20
N GLY A 64 -14.58 4.96 0.28
CA GLY A 64 -15.69 5.39 -0.57
C GLY A 64 -15.37 6.64 -1.40
N GLU A 65 -14.69 7.62 -0.80
CA GLU A 65 -14.26 8.84 -1.48
C GLU A 65 -13.17 8.54 -2.52
N LEU A 66 -12.16 7.74 -2.15
CA LEU A 66 -11.11 7.31 -3.07
C LEU A 66 -11.67 6.56 -4.28
N ARG A 67 -12.64 5.68 -4.05
CA ARG A 67 -13.33 4.96 -5.12
C ARG A 67 -14.05 5.91 -6.05
N ALA A 68 -14.87 6.81 -5.49
CA ALA A 68 -15.65 7.75 -6.28
C ALA A 68 -14.73 8.63 -7.15
N ALA A 69 -13.66 9.18 -6.59
CA ALA A 69 -12.70 10.00 -7.31
C ALA A 69 -11.98 9.25 -8.44
N TRP A 70 -11.63 7.97 -8.22
CA TRP A 70 -10.97 7.15 -9.23
C TRP A 70 -11.92 6.74 -10.36
N GLU A 71 -13.13 6.30 -10.03
CA GLU A 71 -14.10 5.76 -10.99
C GLU A 71 -14.80 6.86 -11.81
N SER A 72 -14.92 8.10 -11.30
CA SER A 72 -15.71 9.15 -11.96
C SER A 72 -15.03 9.84 -13.15
N THR A 73 -13.70 9.75 -13.28
CA THR A 73 -12.95 10.57 -14.25
C THR A 73 -13.36 10.29 -15.69
N LEU A 74 -13.38 9.02 -16.11
CA LEU A 74 -13.73 8.66 -17.49
C LEU A 74 -15.22 8.88 -17.78
N PRO A 75 -16.17 8.47 -16.91
CA PRO A 75 -17.58 8.80 -17.09
C PRO A 75 -17.85 10.30 -17.22
N ALA A 76 -17.19 11.16 -16.44
CA ALA A 76 -17.39 12.60 -16.52
C ALA A 76 -16.88 13.23 -17.82
N LEU A 77 -15.88 12.60 -18.47
CA LEU A 77 -15.27 13.11 -19.69
C LEU A 77 -15.90 12.54 -20.98
N PHE A 78 -16.49 11.34 -20.90
CA PHE A 78 -16.89 10.57 -22.10
C PHE A 78 -18.32 9.99 -22.04
N GLY A 79 -19.08 10.26 -20.97
CA GLY A 79 -20.46 9.78 -20.76
C GLY A 79 -21.53 10.76 -21.21
#